data_AF-A0A7C3TQN5-F1
#
_entry.id   AF-A0A7C3TQN5-F1
#
_cell.length_a   1.000
_cell.length_b   1.000
_cell.length_c   1.000
_cell.angle_alpha   90.00
_cell.angle_beta   90.00
_cell.angle_gamma   90.00
#
_symmetry.space_group_name_H-M   'P 1'
#
loop_
_entity.id
_entity.type
_entity.pdbx_description
1 polymer ?
#
loop_
_entity_poly.entity_id
_entity_poly.type
_entity_poly.pdbx_seq_one_letter_code
_entity_poly.pdbx_strand_id
1 'polypeptide(L)'
;KMVEKGIDKGYASKLIQYGWEVITESLKHGGISGMMDRLSNPAKIKAFQVSEELKDIMRPLFQKHQDDIMSGEFSRIMMEDWANGDKNLLSWRAATGETAFEKTPAGDVKISEQEYYDNGLLMVAMVRAGVELAFETMTESGIIDESAYYESLHETPLIANTIARKKLFEMNRVISDTAEYGCYLFDHACKPLLANFMKTVDTDIIGKNFNAGKDNGVDNKMLIAVNEVLRSHPIEIVGAELREAMTEMKAIVA
;
A
#
# COMPACT_ATOMS: atom_id res chain seq x y z
N LYS A 1 -12.47 -9.46 -5.37
CA LYS A 1 -13.66 -8.62 -5.12
C LYS A 1 -14.24 -7.97 -6.37
N MET A 2 -13.51 -7.14 -7.12
CA MET A 2 -14.04 -6.49 -8.34
C MET A 2 -14.64 -7.50 -9.34
N VAL A 3 -13.86 -8.52 -9.74
CA VAL A 3 -14.32 -9.58 -10.66
C VAL A 3 -15.50 -10.37 -10.09
N GLU A 4 -15.45 -10.72 -8.81
CA GLU A 4 -16.55 -11.40 -8.09
C GLU A 4 -17.85 -10.60 -8.12
N LYS A 5 -17.77 -9.26 -8.10
CA LYS A 5 -18.91 -8.33 -8.18
C LYS A 5 -19.24 -7.91 -9.63
N GLY A 6 -18.70 -8.60 -10.63
CA GLY A 6 -19.06 -8.41 -12.04
C GLY A 6 -18.35 -7.26 -12.76
N ILE A 7 -17.29 -6.69 -12.20
CA ILE A 7 -16.44 -5.74 -12.92
C ILE A 7 -15.57 -6.50 -13.94
N ASP A 8 -15.40 -5.92 -15.13
CA ASP A 8 -14.57 -6.50 -16.18
C ASP A 8 -13.15 -6.82 -15.68
N LYS A 9 -12.66 -8.01 -16.01
CA LYS A 9 -11.36 -8.51 -15.54
C LYS A 9 -10.18 -7.70 -16.09
N GLY A 10 -10.28 -7.22 -17.33
CA GLY A 10 -9.24 -6.42 -17.97
C GLY A 10 -9.14 -5.04 -17.34
N TYR A 11 -10.30 -4.40 -17.11
CA TYR A 11 -10.39 -3.15 -16.35
C TYR A 11 -9.87 -3.32 -14.92
N ALA A 12 -10.32 -4.35 -14.20
CA ALA A 12 -9.86 -4.63 -12.83
C ALA A 12 -8.34 -4.87 -12.77
N SER A 13 -7.79 -5.63 -13.72
CA SER A 13 -6.34 -5.83 -13.82
C SER A 13 -5.61 -4.51 -14.09
N LYS A 14 -6.12 -3.66 -14.98
CA LYS A 14 -5.49 -2.37 -15.28
C LYS A 14 -5.56 -1.41 -14.09
N LEU A 15 -6.71 -1.34 -13.41
CA LEU A 15 -6.89 -0.49 -12.24
C LEU A 15 -5.89 -0.84 -11.14
N ILE A 16 -5.72 -2.13 -10.82
CA ILE A 16 -4.75 -2.56 -9.81
C ILE A 16 -3.31 -2.38 -10.29
N GLN A 17 -2.99 -2.77 -11.54
CA GLN A 17 -1.62 -2.74 -12.03
C GLN A 17 -1.02 -1.33 -12.00
N TYR A 18 -1.76 -0.32 -12.46
CA TYR A 18 -1.27 1.05 -12.56
C TYR A 18 -1.73 1.96 -11.43
N GLY A 19 -2.79 1.59 -10.69
CA GLY A 19 -3.35 2.45 -9.65
C GLY A 19 -2.39 2.69 -8.50
N TRP A 20 -1.56 1.70 -8.12
CA TRP A 20 -0.54 1.89 -7.08
C TRP A 20 0.46 2.99 -7.46
N GLU A 21 1.00 2.95 -8.68
CA GLU A 21 1.93 3.96 -9.20
C GLU A 21 1.27 5.35 -9.19
N VAL A 22 0.05 5.46 -9.71
CA VAL A 22 -0.68 6.74 -9.78
C VAL A 22 -0.93 7.33 -8.39
N ILE A 23 -1.45 6.54 -7.44
CA ILE A 23 -1.78 7.07 -6.12
C ILE A 23 -0.52 7.41 -5.31
N THR A 24 0.54 6.62 -5.45
CA THR A 24 1.80 6.81 -4.72
C THR A 24 2.70 7.88 -5.32
N GLU A 25 2.47 8.33 -6.56
CA GLU A 25 3.15 9.53 -7.07
C GLU A 25 2.76 10.77 -6.24
N SER A 26 1.51 10.88 -5.78
CA SER A 26 1.14 11.95 -4.84
C SER A 26 1.74 11.74 -3.44
N LEU A 27 1.94 10.49 -3.02
CA LEU A 27 2.61 10.13 -1.77
C LEU A 27 4.07 10.62 -1.77
N LYS A 28 4.77 10.44 -2.89
CA LYS A 28 6.16 10.88 -3.11
C LYS A 28 6.33 12.39 -2.90
N HIS A 29 5.42 13.19 -3.47
CA HIS A 29 5.54 14.67 -3.43
C HIS A 29 4.96 15.27 -2.15
N GLY A 30 3.86 14.73 -1.64
CA GLY A 30 3.06 15.37 -0.60
C GLY A 30 2.79 14.51 0.63
N GLY A 31 3.42 13.34 0.75
CA GLY A 31 3.12 12.39 1.82
C GLY A 31 1.71 11.81 1.73
N ILE A 32 1.28 11.18 2.81
CA ILE A 32 -0.06 10.60 2.95
C ILE A 32 -1.11 11.71 2.82
N SER A 33 -0.86 12.90 3.38
CA SER A 33 -1.74 14.05 3.27
C SER A 33 -1.97 14.44 1.82
N GLY A 34 -0.90 14.55 1.03
CA GLY A 34 -0.99 14.88 -0.40
C GLY A 34 -1.77 13.83 -1.21
N MET A 35 -1.57 12.54 -0.92
CA MET A 35 -2.35 11.46 -1.53
C MET A 35 -3.84 11.54 -1.14
N MET A 36 -4.15 11.77 0.14
CA MET A 36 -5.52 11.87 0.64
C MET A 36 -6.23 13.14 0.16
N ASP A 37 -5.50 14.23 -0.08
CA ASP A 37 -6.02 15.50 -0.62
C ASP A 37 -6.50 15.39 -2.07
N ARG A 38 -6.11 14.33 -2.80
CA ARG A 38 -6.62 14.02 -4.15
C ARG A 38 -8.03 13.43 -4.16
N LEU A 39 -8.55 13.00 -3.02
CA LEU A 39 -9.92 12.50 -2.89
C LEU A 39 -10.90 13.65 -2.63
N SER A 40 -12.15 13.48 -3.06
CA SER A 40 -13.26 14.34 -2.61
C SER A 40 -13.41 14.28 -1.09
N ASN A 41 -14.08 15.26 -0.47
CA ASN A 41 -14.26 15.27 0.98
C ASN A 41 -15.00 14.00 1.51
N PRO A 42 -16.11 13.55 0.89
CA PRO A 42 -16.75 12.30 1.28
C PRO A 42 -15.83 11.09 1.10
N ALA A 43 -15.09 11.02 0.00
CA ALA A 43 -14.17 9.91 -0.28
C ALA A 43 -13.00 9.89 0.70
N LYS A 44 -12.42 11.05 1.04
CA LYS A 44 -11.35 11.19 2.03
C LYS A 44 -11.79 10.68 3.40
N ILE A 45 -12.96 11.10 3.88
CA ILE A 45 -13.51 10.65 5.17
C ILE A 45 -13.71 9.14 5.15
N LYS A 46 -14.26 8.58 4.07
CA LYS A 46 -14.46 7.14 3.97
C LYS A 46 -13.13 6.37 3.88
N ALA A 47 -12.16 6.85 3.10
CA ALA A 47 -10.83 6.27 3.00
C ALA A 47 -10.11 6.28 4.35
N PHE A 48 -10.25 7.37 5.12
CA PHE A 48 -9.74 7.48 6.48
C PHE A 48 -10.37 6.42 7.39
N GLN A 49 -11.71 6.30 7.42
CA GLN A 49 -12.39 5.28 8.23
C GLN A 49 -11.98 3.85 7.87
N VAL A 50 -11.89 3.56 6.57
CA VAL A 50 -11.47 2.24 6.08
C VAL A 50 -10.03 1.95 6.46
N SER A 51 -9.14 2.96 6.39
CA SER A 51 -7.75 2.78 6.80
C SER A 51 -7.61 2.58 8.31
N GLU A 52 -8.39 3.26 9.16
CA GLU A 52 -8.41 2.96 10.60
C GLU A 52 -8.82 1.52 10.89
N GLU A 53 -9.90 1.02 10.25
CA GLU A 53 -10.33 -0.38 10.39
C GLU A 53 -9.24 -1.37 9.92
N LEU A 54 -8.57 -1.06 8.80
CA LEU A 54 -7.44 -1.85 8.32
C LEU A 54 -6.27 -1.84 9.31
N LYS A 55 -5.97 -0.68 9.92
CA LYS A 55 -4.90 -0.57 10.93
C LYS A 55 -5.22 -1.46 12.13
N ASP A 56 -6.45 -1.41 12.64
CA ASP A 56 -6.88 -2.25 13.77
C ASP A 56 -6.76 -3.74 13.47
N ILE A 57 -7.17 -4.17 12.26
CA ILE A 57 -7.11 -5.59 11.86
C ILE A 57 -5.66 -6.05 11.68
N MET A 58 -4.81 -5.24 11.03
CA MET A 58 -3.47 -5.65 10.62
C MET A 58 -2.39 -5.40 11.68
N ARG A 59 -2.62 -4.53 12.67
CA ARG A 59 -1.60 -4.18 13.69
C ARG A 59 -0.94 -5.41 14.34
N PRO A 60 -1.67 -6.45 14.79
CA PRO A 60 -1.02 -7.62 15.38
C PRO A 60 -0.10 -8.36 14.40
N LEU A 61 -0.42 -8.35 13.10
CA LEU A 61 0.42 -8.98 12.08
C LEU A 61 1.70 -8.17 11.84
N PHE A 62 1.61 -6.85 11.74
CA PHE A 62 2.79 -5.98 11.61
C PHE A 62 3.73 -6.13 12.83
N GLN A 63 3.16 -6.08 14.04
CA GLN A 63 3.92 -6.29 15.29
C GLN A 63 4.60 -7.66 15.30
N LYS A 64 3.88 -8.73 14.95
CA LYS A 64 4.47 -10.07 14.85
C LYS A 64 5.66 -10.10 13.87
N HIS A 65 5.53 -9.47 12.70
CA HIS A 65 6.63 -9.42 11.73
C HIS A 65 7.84 -8.67 12.29
N GLN A 66 7.64 -7.53 12.95
CA GLN A 66 8.74 -6.80 13.59
C GLN A 66 9.38 -7.60 14.71
N ASP A 67 8.59 -8.30 15.54
CA ASP A 67 9.10 -9.16 16.62
C ASP A 67 9.93 -10.33 16.05
N ASP A 68 9.46 -10.97 14.98
CA ASP A 68 10.19 -12.06 14.30
C ASP A 68 11.50 -11.54 13.69
N ILE A 69 11.52 -10.31 13.16
CA ILE A 69 12.74 -9.65 12.65
C ILE A 69 13.72 -9.38 13.79
N MET A 70 13.26 -8.73 14.87
CA MET A 70 14.10 -8.32 15.99
C MET A 70 14.64 -9.50 16.81
N SER A 71 13.86 -10.59 16.92
CA SER A 71 14.29 -11.82 17.58
C SER A 71 15.23 -12.69 16.72
N GLY A 72 15.33 -12.39 15.42
CA GLY A 72 16.08 -13.18 14.45
C GLY A 72 15.33 -14.39 13.90
N GLU A 73 14.11 -14.66 14.36
CA GLU A 73 13.26 -15.77 13.89
C GLU A 73 13.01 -15.71 12.38
N PHE A 74 12.70 -14.52 11.85
CA PHE A 74 12.53 -14.29 10.40
C PHE A 74 13.75 -14.75 9.62
N SER A 75 14.94 -14.32 10.05
CA SER A 75 16.20 -14.67 9.37
C SER A 75 16.51 -16.16 9.47
N ARG A 76 16.22 -16.77 10.63
CA ARG A 76 16.43 -18.21 10.86
C ARG A 76 15.60 -19.05 9.90
N ILE A 77 14.29 -18.82 9.83
CA ILE A 77 13.38 -19.61 8.97
C ILE A 77 13.67 -19.41 7.48
N MET A 78 14.11 -18.21 7.08
CA MET A 78 14.49 -17.93 5.70
C MET A 78 15.78 -18.68 5.32
N MET A 79 16.80 -18.63 6.18
CA MET A 79 18.06 -19.34 5.94
C MET A 79 17.89 -20.86 5.94
N GLU A 80 16.92 -21.38 6.70
CA GLU A 80 16.52 -22.78 6.64
C GLU A 80 15.92 -23.16 5.28
N ASP A 81 15.12 -22.28 4.67
CA ASP A 81 14.61 -22.49 3.31
C ASP A 81 15.74 -22.44 2.27
N TRP A 82 16.68 -21.51 2.41
CA TRP A 82 17.87 -21.45 1.55
C TRP A 82 18.71 -22.72 1.61
N ALA A 83 18.95 -23.25 2.82
CA ALA A 83 19.66 -24.52 3.02
C ALA A 83 18.90 -25.71 2.41
N ASN A 84 17.59 -25.57 2.21
CA ASN A 84 16.72 -26.55 1.57
C ASN A 84 16.47 -26.26 0.07
N GLY A 85 17.31 -25.44 -0.56
CA GLY A 85 17.25 -25.13 -1.99
C GLY A 85 16.06 -24.25 -2.37
N ASP A 86 15.74 -23.25 -1.53
CA ASP A 86 14.72 -22.23 -1.77
C ASP A 86 13.32 -22.82 -2.03
N LYS A 87 13.02 -23.94 -1.39
CA LYS A 87 11.82 -24.73 -1.70
C LYS A 87 10.54 -23.93 -1.50
N ASN A 88 10.42 -23.20 -0.39
CA ASN A 88 9.25 -22.39 -0.11
C ASN A 88 9.21 -21.17 -1.03
N LEU A 89 10.33 -20.44 -1.15
CA LEU A 89 10.44 -19.28 -2.04
C LEU A 89 9.99 -19.61 -3.47
N LEU A 90 10.55 -20.66 -4.06
CA LEU A 90 10.25 -21.06 -5.44
C LEU A 90 8.81 -21.56 -5.59
N SER A 91 8.28 -22.27 -4.60
CA SER A 91 6.89 -22.74 -4.59
C SER A 91 5.90 -21.57 -4.54
N TRP A 92 6.15 -20.60 -3.65
CA TRP A 92 5.31 -19.41 -3.50
C TRP A 92 5.40 -18.49 -4.73
N ARG A 93 6.59 -18.35 -5.32
CA ARG A 93 6.80 -17.64 -6.59
C ARG A 93 5.99 -18.27 -7.72
N ALA A 94 6.05 -19.60 -7.86
CA ALA A 94 5.27 -20.33 -8.84
C ALA A 94 3.76 -20.15 -8.62
N ALA A 95 3.28 -20.28 -7.38
CA ALA A 95 1.87 -20.09 -7.04
C ALA A 95 1.38 -18.66 -7.33
N THR A 96 2.21 -17.65 -7.06
CA THR A 96 1.92 -16.24 -7.36
C THR A 96 1.76 -16.01 -8.86
N GLY A 97 2.62 -16.66 -9.66
CA GLY A 97 2.57 -16.67 -11.13
C GLY A 97 1.27 -17.25 -11.72
N GLU A 98 0.53 -18.05 -10.93
CA GLU A 98 -0.74 -18.65 -11.32
C GLU A 98 -1.97 -17.88 -10.82
N THR A 99 -1.78 -16.79 -10.08
CA THR A 99 -2.91 -15.98 -9.60
C THR A 99 -3.68 -15.33 -10.74
N ALA A 100 -4.98 -15.12 -10.52
CA ALA A 100 -5.85 -14.49 -11.51
C ALA A 100 -5.38 -13.08 -11.90
N PHE A 101 -4.85 -12.30 -10.95
CA PHE A 101 -4.29 -10.98 -11.25
C PHE A 101 -3.09 -11.09 -12.18
N GLU A 102 -2.17 -12.02 -11.93
CA GLU A 102 -0.98 -12.18 -12.75
C GLU A 102 -1.33 -12.62 -14.18
N LYS A 103 -2.22 -13.61 -14.31
CA LYS A 103 -2.64 -14.18 -15.61
C LYS A 103 -3.57 -13.29 -16.44
N THR A 104 -4.30 -12.35 -15.83
CA THR A 104 -5.29 -11.53 -16.56
C THR A 104 -4.60 -10.32 -17.20
N PRO A 105 -4.56 -10.15 -18.53
CA PRO A 105 -3.96 -8.96 -19.12
C PRO A 105 -4.67 -7.67 -18.72
N ALA A 106 -3.93 -6.57 -18.58
CA ALA A 106 -4.54 -5.25 -18.44
C ALA A 106 -5.35 -4.90 -19.69
N GLY A 107 -6.60 -4.49 -19.50
CA GLY A 107 -7.52 -4.18 -20.60
C GLY A 107 -7.09 -2.96 -21.42
N ASP A 108 -7.54 -2.90 -22.68
CA ASP A 108 -7.39 -1.73 -23.54
C ASP A 108 -8.47 -0.68 -23.25
N VAL A 109 -8.47 -0.17 -22.02
CA VAL A 109 -9.38 0.87 -21.54
C VAL A 109 -8.57 2.04 -21.01
N LYS A 110 -8.93 3.28 -21.37
CA LYS A 110 -8.30 4.47 -20.81
C LYS A 110 -8.89 4.75 -19.43
N ILE A 111 -8.06 4.74 -18.39
CA ILE A 111 -8.41 5.17 -17.04
C ILE A 111 -7.71 6.51 -16.84
N SER A 112 -8.47 7.55 -16.48
CA SER A 112 -7.86 8.86 -16.20
C SER A 112 -7.15 8.86 -14.84
N GLU A 113 -6.22 9.79 -14.62
CA GLU A 113 -5.48 9.88 -13.35
C GLU A 113 -6.43 9.96 -12.14
N GLN A 114 -7.41 10.86 -12.18
CA GLN A 114 -8.38 11.01 -11.09
C GLN A 114 -9.29 9.77 -10.93
N GLU A 115 -9.54 9.03 -12.00
CA GLU A 115 -10.34 7.81 -11.94
C GLU A 115 -9.63 6.70 -11.14
N TYR A 116 -8.30 6.65 -11.11
CA TYR A 116 -7.56 5.75 -10.22
C TYR A 116 -7.81 6.06 -8.74
N TYR A 117 -7.94 7.33 -8.37
CA TYR A 117 -8.30 7.73 -7.00
C TYR A 117 -9.77 7.41 -6.70
N ASP A 118 -10.68 7.87 -7.56
CA ASP A 118 -12.12 7.79 -7.34
C ASP A 118 -12.63 6.34 -7.35
N ASN A 119 -12.04 5.48 -8.20
CA ASN A 119 -12.38 4.06 -8.31
C ASN A 119 -11.46 3.19 -7.42
N GLY A 120 -10.42 3.76 -6.83
CA GLY A 120 -9.41 3.06 -6.03
C GLY A 120 -9.38 3.49 -4.56
N LEU A 121 -10.52 3.90 -3.98
CA LEU A 121 -10.59 4.37 -2.58
C LEU A 121 -9.97 3.37 -1.60
N LEU A 122 -10.25 2.07 -1.76
CA LEU A 122 -9.65 1.02 -0.93
C LEU A 122 -8.13 0.93 -1.10
N MET A 123 -7.59 1.20 -2.29
CA MET A 123 -6.15 1.21 -2.52
C MET A 123 -5.47 2.36 -1.76
N VAL A 124 -6.08 3.55 -1.80
CA VAL A 124 -5.61 4.71 -1.02
C VAL A 124 -5.63 4.40 0.48
N ALA A 125 -6.71 3.79 0.98
CA ALA A 125 -6.81 3.38 2.38
C ALA A 125 -5.77 2.32 2.76
N MET A 126 -5.50 1.35 1.90
CA MET A 126 -4.48 0.32 2.12
C MET A 126 -3.06 0.92 2.18
N VAL A 127 -2.73 1.85 1.27
CA VAL A 127 -1.42 2.53 1.30
C VAL A 127 -1.24 3.29 2.59
N ARG A 128 -2.23 4.11 3.00
CA ARG A 128 -2.18 4.83 4.28
C ARG A 128 -1.97 3.85 5.45
N ALA A 129 -2.85 2.85 5.57
CA ALA A 129 -2.83 1.93 6.71
C ALA A 129 -1.51 1.14 6.79
N GLY A 130 -1.01 0.63 5.66
CA GLY A 130 0.22 -0.16 5.62
C GLY A 130 1.47 0.68 5.92
N VAL A 131 1.55 1.88 5.34
CA VAL A 131 2.69 2.79 5.58
C VAL A 131 2.72 3.29 7.02
N GLU A 132 1.58 3.73 7.57
CA GLU A 132 1.49 4.16 8.97
C GLU A 132 1.80 2.99 9.92
N LEU A 133 1.26 1.79 9.70
CA LEU A 133 1.57 0.63 10.55
C LEU A 133 3.04 0.22 10.49
N ALA A 134 3.66 0.23 9.31
CA ALA A 134 5.09 -0.07 9.18
C ALA A 134 5.92 0.93 9.98
N PHE A 135 5.64 2.23 9.81
CA PHE A 135 6.32 3.31 10.53
C PHE A 135 6.12 3.18 12.04
N GLU A 136 4.88 3.10 12.50
CA GLU A 136 4.53 2.98 13.92
C GLU A 136 5.22 1.76 14.54
N THR A 137 5.11 0.59 13.91
CA THR A 137 5.68 -0.64 14.46
C THR A 137 7.21 -0.58 14.54
N MET A 138 7.88 0.01 13.54
CA MET A 138 9.32 0.23 13.58
C MET A 138 9.70 1.16 14.74
N THR A 139 9.03 2.31 14.87
CA THR A 139 9.31 3.29 15.94
C THR A 139 9.02 2.74 17.34
N GLU A 140 7.92 2.00 17.51
CA GLU A 140 7.58 1.28 18.74
C GLU A 140 8.68 0.28 19.16
N SER A 141 9.42 -0.28 18.20
CA SER A 141 10.56 -1.18 18.45
C SER A 141 11.90 -0.47 18.72
N GLY A 142 11.92 0.87 18.68
CA GLY A 142 13.10 1.70 18.94
C GLY A 142 13.89 2.13 17.70
N ILE A 143 13.35 1.93 16.48
CA ILE A 143 13.91 2.51 15.26
C ILE A 143 13.55 4.00 15.22
N ILE A 144 14.50 4.85 14.79
CA ILE A 144 14.27 6.29 14.70
C ILE A 144 13.33 6.65 13.54
N ASP A 145 12.58 7.75 13.70
CA ASP A 145 11.56 8.21 12.76
C ASP A 145 12.10 8.38 11.33
N GLU A 146 13.31 8.93 11.16
CA GLU A 146 13.90 9.13 9.84
C GLU A 146 14.16 7.81 9.12
N SER A 147 14.69 6.81 9.84
CA SER A 147 14.90 5.47 9.28
C SER A 147 13.58 4.81 8.94
N ALA A 148 12.60 4.87 9.86
CA ALA A 148 11.27 4.31 9.62
C ALA A 148 10.58 4.97 8.41
N TYR A 149 10.78 6.27 8.18
CA TYR A 149 10.29 6.99 7.01
C TYR A 149 10.90 6.49 5.70
N TYR A 150 12.24 6.37 5.66
CA TYR A 150 12.94 5.90 4.46
C TYR A 150 12.54 4.47 4.09
N GLU A 151 12.46 3.58 5.08
CA GLU A 151 12.14 2.15 4.89
C GLU A 151 10.62 1.87 4.75
N SER A 152 9.78 2.91 4.68
CA SER A 152 8.33 2.75 4.46
C SER A 152 7.80 3.67 3.36
N LEU A 153 7.47 4.92 3.68
CA LEU A 153 6.82 5.86 2.76
C LEU A 153 7.73 6.18 1.57
N HIS A 154 9.01 6.43 1.80
CA HIS A 154 9.93 6.92 0.77
C HIS A 154 10.11 5.93 -0.40
N GLU A 155 10.24 4.63 -0.10
CA GLU A 155 10.47 3.61 -1.12
C GLU A 155 9.19 3.09 -1.78
N THR A 156 8.04 3.26 -1.13
CA THR A 156 6.73 2.76 -1.63
C THR A 156 6.46 3.13 -3.10
N PRO A 157 6.66 4.38 -3.57
CA PRO A 157 6.48 4.73 -4.99
C PRO A 157 7.40 3.97 -5.94
N LEU A 158 8.65 3.68 -5.54
CA LEU A 158 9.59 2.93 -6.39
C LEU A 158 9.13 1.49 -6.59
N ILE A 159 8.63 0.84 -5.54
CA ILE A 159 8.05 -0.50 -5.62
C ILE A 159 6.78 -0.48 -6.47
N ALA A 160 5.91 0.53 -6.33
CA ALA A 160 4.71 0.67 -7.14
C ALA A 160 5.00 0.74 -8.66
N ASN A 161 6.10 1.40 -9.06
CA ASN A 161 6.54 1.46 -10.46
C ASN A 161 6.88 0.06 -11.02
N THR A 162 7.42 -0.84 -10.20
CA THR A 162 7.71 -2.22 -10.64
C THR A 162 6.42 -2.98 -10.97
N ILE A 163 5.39 -2.81 -10.13
CA ILE A 163 4.06 -3.41 -10.34
C ILE A 163 3.40 -2.83 -11.60
N ALA A 164 3.49 -1.52 -11.81
CA ALA A 164 3.00 -0.90 -13.05
C ALA A 164 3.68 -1.50 -14.29
N ARG A 165 4.99 -1.74 -14.22
CA ARG A 165 5.78 -2.25 -15.33
C ARG A 165 5.40 -3.68 -15.74
N LYS A 166 5.45 -4.66 -14.83
CA LYS A 166 4.96 -6.05 -15.10
C LYS A 166 4.47 -6.77 -13.84
N LYS A 167 3.57 -6.14 -13.10
CA LYS A 167 2.81 -6.73 -11.98
C LYS A 167 3.71 -7.31 -10.88
N LEU A 168 3.21 -8.31 -10.16
CA LEU A 168 3.92 -8.92 -9.04
C LEU A 168 5.15 -9.69 -9.51
N PHE A 169 5.16 -10.19 -10.76
CA PHE A 169 6.36 -10.78 -11.34
C PHE A 169 7.54 -9.81 -11.36
N GLU A 170 7.36 -8.60 -11.90
CA GLU A 170 8.47 -7.64 -11.95
C GLU A 170 8.89 -7.19 -10.55
N MET A 171 7.93 -6.94 -9.65
CA MET A 171 8.23 -6.59 -8.27
C MET A 171 9.14 -7.63 -7.61
N ASN A 172 8.69 -8.90 -7.61
CA ASN A 172 9.42 -10.01 -6.99
C ASN A 172 10.76 -10.30 -7.69
N ARG A 173 10.86 -10.05 -8.99
CA ARG A 173 12.11 -10.20 -9.75
C ARG A 173 13.13 -9.08 -9.47
N VAL A 174 12.68 -7.90 -9.09
CA VAL A 174 13.53 -6.71 -8.90
C VAL A 174 14.08 -6.65 -7.47
N ILE A 175 13.30 -7.07 -6.48
CA ILE A 175 13.72 -7.11 -5.09
C ILE A 175 14.65 -8.31 -4.81
N SER A 176 15.32 -8.32 -3.65
CA SER A 176 16.16 -9.44 -3.23
C SER A 176 15.33 -10.66 -2.83
N ASP A 177 15.94 -11.85 -2.84
CA ASP A 177 15.27 -13.08 -2.37
C ASP A 177 14.81 -12.95 -0.90
N THR A 178 15.53 -12.20 -0.06
CA THR A 178 15.10 -11.87 1.32
C THR A 178 13.78 -11.09 1.33
N ALA A 179 13.68 -10.06 0.49
CA ALA A 179 12.49 -9.22 0.41
C ALA A 179 11.31 -9.98 -0.21
N GLU A 180 11.54 -10.79 -1.24
CA GLU A 180 10.52 -11.65 -1.84
C GLU A 180 10.00 -12.70 -0.85
N TYR A 181 10.89 -13.34 -0.10
CA TYR A 181 10.50 -14.30 0.95
C TYR A 181 9.64 -13.63 2.03
N GLY A 182 10.07 -12.45 2.52
CA GLY A 182 9.30 -11.66 3.48
C GLY A 182 7.93 -11.23 2.94
N CYS A 183 7.87 -10.83 1.66
CA CYS A 183 6.62 -10.49 0.98
C CYS A 183 5.63 -11.66 1.00
N TYR A 184 6.08 -12.87 0.70
CA TYR A 184 5.22 -14.07 0.73
C TYR A 184 4.78 -14.45 2.14
N LEU A 185 5.66 -14.37 3.14
CA LEU A 185 5.26 -14.61 4.54
C LEU A 185 4.14 -13.66 4.95
N PHE A 186 4.28 -12.37 4.65
CA PHE A 186 3.28 -11.38 4.98
C PHE A 186 1.98 -11.59 4.18
N ASP A 187 2.07 -11.77 2.86
CA ASP A 187 0.90 -11.96 1.99
C ASP A 187 0.06 -13.19 2.39
N HIS A 188 0.71 -14.31 2.68
CA HIS A 188 0.02 -15.54 3.09
C HIS A 188 -0.68 -15.42 4.45
N ALA A 189 -0.19 -14.56 5.35
CA ALA A 189 -0.84 -14.27 6.62
C ALA A 189 -1.92 -13.17 6.48
N CYS A 190 -1.66 -12.13 5.68
CA CYS A 190 -2.52 -10.96 5.54
C CYS A 190 -3.78 -11.24 4.72
N LYS A 191 -3.68 -12.01 3.62
CA LYS A 191 -4.84 -12.39 2.81
C LYS A 191 -5.97 -13.06 3.62
N PRO A 192 -5.71 -14.12 4.41
CA PRO A 192 -6.76 -14.74 5.23
C PRO A 192 -7.22 -13.83 6.37
N LEU A 193 -6.32 -13.02 6.96
CA LEU A 193 -6.67 -12.05 8.00
C LEU A 193 -7.71 -11.03 7.51
N LEU A 194 -7.54 -10.52 6.30
CA LEU A 194 -8.47 -9.56 5.67
C LEU A 194 -9.72 -10.22 5.07
N ALA A 195 -9.89 -11.54 5.12
CA ALA A 195 -10.98 -12.23 4.43
C ALA A 195 -12.37 -11.77 4.89
N ASN A 196 -12.54 -11.48 6.19
CA ASN A 196 -13.83 -11.00 6.73
C ASN A 196 -14.08 -9.53 6.35
N PHE A 197 -13.05 -8.68 6.45
CA PHE A 197 -13.11 -7.30 5.97
C PHE A 197 -13.48 -7.27 4.48
N MET A 198 -12.85 -8.08 3.65
CA MET A 198 -13.16 -8.12 2.21
C MET A 198 -14.60 -8.57 1.90
N LYS A 199 -15.34 -9.18 2.83
CA LYS A 199 -16.78 -9.47 2.62
C LYS A 199 -17.65 -8.21 2.73
N THR A 200 -17.22 -7.20 3.49
CA THR A 200 -17.94 -5.93 3.65
C THR A 200 -17.65 -4.95 2.52
N VAL A 201 -16.57 -5.17 1.77
CA VAL A 201 -16.16 -4.35 0.63
C VAL A 201 -17.12 -4.52 -0.56
N ASP A 202 -17.65 -3.39 -1.08
CA ASP A 202 -18.42 -3.32 -2.32
C ASP A 202 -17.70 -2.48 -3.40
N THR A 203 -18.31 -2.41 -4.57
CA THR A 203 -17.76 -1.80 -5.78
C THR A 203 -17.65 -0.29 -5.72
N ASP A 204 -18.34 0.38 -4.80
CA ASP A 204 -18.26 1.82 -4.60
C ASP A 204 -16.95 2.26 -3.93
N ILE A 205 -16.30 1.38 -3.16
CA ILE A 205 -14.98 1.65 -2.57
C ILE A 205 -13.84 1.00 -3.36
N ILE A 206 -14.13 0.11 -4.31
CA ILE A 206 -13.16 -0.45 -5.24
C ILE A 206 -13.79 -0.83 -6.59
N GLY A 207 -13.34 -0.20 -7.66
CA GLY A 207 -13.69 -0.50 -9.05
C GLY A 207 -14.79 0.38 -9.66
N LYS A 208 -15.54 1.15 -8.88
CA LYS A 208 -16.45 2.21 -9.34
C LYS A 208 -16.22 3.49 -8.56
N ASN A 209 -16.66 4.61 -9.12
CA ASN A 209 -16.46 5.93 -8.53
C ASN A 209 -17.25 6.05 -7.23
N PHE A 210 -16.55 6.26 -6.12
CA PHE A 210 -17.18 6.44 -4.81
C PHE A 210 -18.18 7.60 -4.76
N ASN A 211 -17.95 8.65 -5.55
CA ASN A 211 -18.76 9.87 -5.59
C ASN A 211 -20.01 9.74 -6.47
N ALA A 212 -20.20 8.61 -7.16
CA ALA A 212 -21.34 8.41 -8.03
C ALA A 212 -22.66 8.56 -7.24
N GLY A 213 -23.46 9.57 -7.63
CA GLY A 213 -24.76 9.86 -7.01
C GLY A 213 -24.70 10.56 -5.65
N LYS A 214 -23.54 11.06 -5.22
CA LYS A 214 -23.38 11.84 -3.97
C LYS A 214 -23.25 13.32 -4.26
N ASP A 215 -23.84 14.16 -3.41
CA ASP A 215 -23.40 15.55 -3.31
C ASP A 215 -22.12 15.60 -2.46
N ASN A 216 -21.21 16.52 -2.76
CA ASN A 216 -19.89 16.61 -2.11
C ASN A 216 -19.97 17.11 -0.64
N GLY A 217 -21.14 17.00 -0.01
CA GLY A 217 -21.42 17.50 1.32
C GLY A 217 -20.81 16.61 2.40
N VAL A 218 -20.22 17.24 3.42
CA VAL A 218 -19.69 16.57 4.62
C VAL A 218 -19.92 17.45 5.84
N ASP A 219 -19.88 16.84 7.03
CA ASP A 219 -19.82 17.61 8.27
C ASP A 219 -18.45 18.31 8.40
N ASN A 220 -18.46 19.62 8.65
CA ASN A 220 -17.24 20.42 8.73
C ASN A 220 -16.34 19.99 9.90
N LYS A 221 -16.91 19.61 11.05
CA LYS A 221 -16.09 19.20 12.21
C LYS A 221 -15.40 17.87 11.95
N MET A 222 -16.10 16.92 11.33
CA MET A 222 -15.52 15.64 10.90
C MET A 222 -14.39 15.84 9.90
N LEU A 223 -14.58 16.69 8.89
CA LEU A 223 -13.54 16.97 7.90
C LEU A 223 -12.30 17.60 8.53
N ILE A 224 -12.49 18.57 9.44
CA ILE A 224 -11.40 19.20 10.19
C ILE A 224 -10.64 18.16 11.01
N ALA A 225 -11.36 17.32 11.77
CA ALA A 225 -10.75 16.28 12.61
C ALA A 225 -9.94 15.27 11.78
N VAL A 226 -10.48 14.80 10.65
CA VAL A 226 -9.77 13.87 9.75
C VAL A 226 -8.50 14.53 9.18
N ASN A 227 -8.58 15.77 8.70
CA ASN A 227 -7.41 16.46 8.17
C ASN A 227 -6.34 16.71 9.24
N GLU A 228 -6.74 16.99 10.48
CA GLU A 228 -5.82 17.17 11.60
C GLU A 228 -5.06 15.86 11.90
N VAL A 229 -5.78 14.73 12.02
CA VAL A 229 -5.15 13.42 12.27
C VAL A 229 -4.17 13.06 11.16
N LEU A 230 -4.55 13.26 9.90
CA LEU A 230 -3.68 12.97 8.77
C LEU A 230 -2.38 13.80 8.83
N ARG A 231 -2.49 15.11 9.02
CA ARG A 231 -1.33 16.02 8.95
C ARG A 231 -0.43 15.98 10.18
N SER A 232 -0.97 15.57 11.33
CA SER A 232 -0.23 15.48 12.59
C SER A 232 0.42 14.12 12.84
N HIS A 233 0.22 13.14 11.95
CA HIS A 233 0.87 11.84 12.08
C HIS A 233 2.40 12.00 12.01
N PRO A 234 3.20 11.36 12.91
CA PRO A 234 4.65 11.56 12.95
C PRO A 234 5.37 11.35 11.61
N ILE A 235 4.96 10.33 10.83
CA ILE A 235 5.49 10.09 9.46
C ILE A 235 5.34 11.28 8.51
N GLU A 236 4.29 12.09 8.67
CA GLU A 236 4.04 13.27 7.85
C GLU A 236 4.94 14.43 8.27
N ILE A 237 5.18 14.58 9.57
CA ILE A 237 6.05 15.60 10.15
C ILE A 237 7.50 15.36 9.68
N VAL A 238 8.07 14.18 10.02
CA VAL A 238 9.44 13.84 9.61
C VAL A 238 9.56 13.78 8.08
N GLY A 239 8.52 13.32 7.39
CA GLY A 239 8.51 13.26 5.94
C GLY A 239 8.55 14.61 5.26
N ALA A 240 7.91 15.63 5.84
CA ALA A 240 7.97 16.99 5.31
C ALA A 240 9.40 17.55 5.40
N GLU A 241 10.03 17.40 6.56
CA GLU A 241 11.40 17.85 6.80
C GLU A 241 12.40 17.14 5.85
N LEU A 242 12.29 15.81 5.71
CA LEU A 242 13.19 15.04 4.86
C LEU A 242 13.00 15.33 3.37
N ARG A 243 11.76 15.53 2.89
CA ARG A 243 11.51 15.91 1.48
C ARG A 243 12.05 17.29 1.13
N GLU A 244 11.93 18.25 2.06
CA GLU A 244 12.52 19.57 1.90
C GLU A 244 14.05 19.47 1.80
N ALA A 245 14.69 18.76 2.74
CA ALA A 245 16.14 18.56 2.73
C ALA A 245 16.65 17.92 1.44
N MET A 246 15.96 16.89 0.91
CA MET A 246 16.32 16.25 -0.37
C MET A 246 16.18 17.20 -1.57
N THR A 247 15.21 18.12 -1.53
CA THR A 247 15.01 19.13 -2.59
C THR A 247 16.10 20.21 -2.55
N GLU A 248 16.58 20.54 -1.34
CA GLU A 248 17.65 21.51 -1.13
C GLU A 248 19.06 20.97 -1.43
N MET A 249 19.22 19.65 -1.62
CA MET A 249 20.48 19.05 -2.02
C MET A 249 20.95 19.64 -3.35
N LYS A 250 21.95 20.52 -3.28
CA LYS A 250 22.59 21.12 -4.45
C LYS A 250 23.25 20.02 -5.28
N ALA A 251 23.12 20.13 -6.59
CA ALA A 251 23.99 19.39 -7.51
C ALA A 251 25.45 19.67 -7.13
N ILE A 252 26.23 18.62 -6.86
CA ILE A 252 27.68 18.76 -6.76
C ILE A 252 28.16 19.04 -8.18
N VAL A 253 28.30 20.32 -8.50
CA VAL A 253 28.92 20.76 -9.76
C VAL A 253 30.42 20.58 -9.57
N ALA A 254 30.97 19.48 -10.10
CA ALA A 254 32.40 19.26 -10.24
C ALA A 254 32.91 19.85 -11.56
#